data_AF-A0A1H0S697-F1
#
_entry.id   AF-A0A1H0S697-F1
#
_cell.length_a   1.000
_cell.length_b   1.000
_cell.length_c   1.000
_cell.angle_alpha   90.00
_cell.angle_beta   90.00
_cell.angle_gamma   90.00
#
_symmetry.space_group_name_H-M   'P 1'
#
loop_
_entity.id
_entity.type
_entity.pdbx_description
1 polymer ?
#
loop_
_entity_poly.entity_id
_entity_poly.type
_entity_poly.pdbx_seq_one_letter_code
_entity_poly.pdbx_strand_id
1 'polypeptide(L)' 'MTLRSDNVFGDDGGASQLATVPGDVRNGYRVSLAVGVDTTTDLGGGGQPSGDGGQPPSGGQPPDGEDSVRPSGAPPSS' A
#
# COMPACT_ATOMS: atom_id res chain seq x y z
N MET A 1 13.98 23.32 8.70
CA MET A 1 12.95 22.34 8.30
C MET A 1 12.74 21.37 9.45
N THR A 2 11.48 21.03 9.75
CA THR A 2 11.10 20.11 10.82
C THR A 2 10.04 19.14 10.28
N LEU A 3 9.70 18.09 11.05
CA LEU A 3 8.63 17.16 10.69
C LEU A 3 7.25 17.84 10.65
N ARG A 4 7.05 18.91 11.42
CA ARG A 4 5.80 19.68 11.42
C ARG A 4 5.52 20.38 10.08
N SER A 5 6.56 20.66 9.29
CA SER A 5 6.39 21.25 7.94
C SER A 5 6.29 20.19 6.82
N ASP A 6 6.30 18.90 7.18
CA ASP A 6 6.25 17.80 6.22
C ASP A 6 4.81 17.31 5.98
N ASN A 7 4.52 16.89 4.75
CA ASN A 7 3.17 16.47 4.34
C ASN A 7 2.74 15.10 4.91
N VAL A 8 3.67 14.31 5.45
CA VAL A 8 3.41 12.97 6.00
C VAL A 8 3.16 13.03 7.50
N PHE A 9 3.94 13.83 8.23
CA PHE A 9 3.84 13.93 9.69
C PHE A 9 2.86 15.01 10.16
N GLY A 10 2.51 15.95 9.27
CA GLY A 10 1.28 16.75 9.34
C GLY A 10 0.92 17.30 10.73
N ASP A 11 -0.34 17.06 11.12
CA ASP A 11 -1.06 17.74 12.19
C ASP A 11 -0.50 17.47 13.60
N ASP A 12 0.10 16.31 13.83
CA ASP A 12 0.73 15.97 15.12
C ASP A 12 2.25 16.17 15.11
N GLY A 13 2.83 16.57 13.97
CA GLY A 13 4.26 16.77 13.80
C GLY A 13 5.10 15.51 14.03
N GLY A 14 4.48 14.34 13.88
CA GLY A 14 5.10 13.03 14.06
C GLY A 14 5.02 12.46 15.47
N ALA A 15 4.27 13.11 16.38
CA ALA A 15 4.24 12.71 17.78
C ALA A 15 3.84 11.24 17.99
N SER A 16 2.90 10.72 17.19
CA SER A 16 2.41 9.34 17.32
C SER A 16 3.31 8.30 16.64
N GLN A 17 4.29 8.71 15.84
CA GLN A 17 5.15 7.84 15.02
C GLN A 17 6.61 7.85 15.48
N LEU A 18 6.96 8.75 16.41
CA LEU A 18 8.31 8.84 16.96
C LEU A 18 8.47 7.93 18.18
N ALA A 19 9.36 6.95 18.04
CA ALA A 19 9.65 5.97 19.07
C ALA A 19 10.54 6.55 20.19
N THR A 20 10.47 5.94 21.38
CA THR A 20 11.51 6.12 22.41
C THR A 20 12.70 5.23 22.06
N VAL A 21 13.91 5.83 22.00
CA VAL A 21 15.14 5.14 21.55
C VAL A 21 16.29 5.29 22.55
N PRO A 22 16.33 4.49 23.63
CA PRO A 22 17.51 4.40 24.49
C PRO A 22 18.66 3.63 23.83
N GLY A 23 19.89 3.95 24.25
CA GLY A 23 21.11 3.25 23.86
C GLY A 23 22.09 4.12 23.09
N ASP A 24 23.14 3.50 22.56
CA ASP A 24 24.19 4.16 21.79
C ASP A 24 24.89 3.18 20.83
N VAL A 25 25.82 3.66 20.01
CA VAL A 25 26.51 2.86 18.99
C VAL A 25 27.42 1.75 19.56
N ARG A 26 27.85 1.86 20.81
CA ARG A 26 28.69 0.86 21.48
C ARG A 26 27.84 -0.22 22.14
N ASN A 27 26.72 0.19 22.73
CA ASN A 27 25.84 -0.68 23.52
C ASN A 27 24.62 -1.20 22.74
N GLY A 28 24.39 -0.68 21.53
CA GLY A 28 23.21 -0.94 20.72
C GLY A 28 22.04 -0.04 21.12
N TYR A 29 21.05 0.04 20.23
CA TYR A 29 19.79 0.76 20.45
C TYR A 29 18.65 -0.20 20.74
N ARG A 30 17.78 0.17 21.68
CA ARG A 30 16.47 -0.46 21.87
C ARG A 30 15.41 0.56 21.49
N VAL A 31 14.42 0.13 20.71
CA VAL A 31 13.38 1.02 20.17
C VAL A 31 12.02 0.53 20.62
N SER A 32 11.15 1.42 21.06
CA SER A 32 9.77 1.08 21.39
C SER A 32 8.84 2.21 20.96
N LEU A 33 7.79 1.83 20.21
CA LEU A 33 6.72 2.72 19.77
C LEU A 33 5.39 2.11 20.19
N ALA A 34 4.58 2.88 20.93
CA ALA A 34 3.22 2.50 21.26
C ALA A 34 2.32 2.85 20.07
N VAL A 35 1.63 1.86 19.51
CA VAL A 35 0.71 2.06 18.40
C VAL A 35 -0.69 1.65 18.83
N GLY A 36 -1.62 2.61 18.83
CA GLY A 36 -3.04 2.33 18.98
C GLY A 36 -3.60 1.87 17.64
N VAL A 37 -4.10 0.63 17.56
CA VAL A 37 -4.78 0.12 16.38
C VAL A 37 -6.25 -0.09 16.73
N ASP A 38 -7.13 0.56 15.99
CA ASP A 38 -8.53 0.18 15.97
C ASP A 38 -8.71 -0.96 14.96
N THR A 39 -8.95 -2.16 15.46
CA THR A 39 -9.17 -3.34 14.61
C THR A 39 -10.63 -3.50 14.18
N THR A 40 -11.52 -2.60 14.61
CA THR A 40 -12.91 -2.53 14.16
C THR A 40 -13.10 -1.60 12.97
N THR A 41 -12.03 -0.91 12.56
CA THR A 41 -12.02 -0.15 11.32
C THR A 41 -12.33 -1.08 10.15
N ASP A 42 -13.41 -0.78 9.42
CA ASP A 42 -13.77 -1.50 8.21
C ASP A 42 -12.62 -1.43 7.20
N LEU A 43 -12.36 -2.52 6.49
CA LEU A 43 -11.45 -2.57 5.34
C LEU A 43 -12.08 -1.81 4.14
N GLY A 44 -12.47 -0.56 4.33
CA GLY A 44 -13.02 0.29 3.28
C GLY A 44 -11.91 0.84 2.40
N GLY A 45 -11.85 0.40 1.14
CA GLY A 45 -10.94 0.98 0.15
C GLY A 45 -10.43 0.05 -0.95
N GLY A 46 -10.67 -1.26 -0.86
CA GLY A 46 -10.30 -2.23 -1.92
C GLY A 46 -11.37 -2.40 -3.01
N GLY A 47 -12.52 -1.74 -2.89
CA GLY A 47 -13.55 -1.78 -3.92
C GLY A 47 -13.18 -0.84 -5.06
N GLN A 48 -12.79 -1.40 -6.20
CA GLN A 48 -12.80 -0.64 -7.46
C GLN A 48 -14.19 -0.01 -7.59
N PRO A 49 -14.31 1.32 -7.80
CA PRO A 49 -15.62 1.91 -8.01
C PRO A 49 -16.29 1.15 -9.16
N SER A 50 -17.55 0.73 -8.95
CA SER A 50 -18.38 0.19 -10.02
C SER A 50 -18.50 1.29 -11.07
N GLY A 51 -17.60 1.28 -12.04
CA GLY A 51 -17.75 2.06 -13.23
C GLY A 51 -18.95 1.48 -13.95
N ASP A 52 -19.97 2.30 -14.17
CA ASP A 52 -20.94 2.08 -15.23
C ASP A 52 -20.16 2.10 -16.55
N GLY A 53 -19.48 0.99 -16.84
CA GLY A 53 -18.60 0.81 -17.97
C GLY A 53 -19.43 0.79 -19.24
N GLY A 54 -19.73 1.98 -19.77
CA GLY A 54 -20.08 2.11 -21.18
C GLY A 54 -19.05 1.35 -22.00
N GLN A 55 -19.54 0.48 -22.89
CA GLN A 55 -18.70 -0.32 -23.76
C GLN A 55 -17.66 0.58 -24.45
N PRO A 56 -16.36 0.31 -24.33
CA PRO A 56 -15.35 1.08 -25.04
C PRO A 56 -15.62 0.98 -26.55
N PRO A 57 -15.45 2.08 -27.32
CA PRO A 57 -15.62 2.03 -28.77
C PRO A 57 -14.69 0.97 -29.34
N SER A 58 -15.19 0.13 -30.24
CA SER A 58 -14.46 -0.96 -30.88
C SER A 58 -13.20 -0.43 -31.60
N GLY A 59 -12.09 -0.37 -30.86
CA GLY A 59 -10.76 -0.12 -31.40
C GLY A 59 -10.33 -1.29 -32.26
N GLY A 60 -9.72 -0.99 -33.41
CA GLY A 60 -9.54 -1.89 -34.55
C GLY A 60 -8.94 -3.26 -34.25
N GLN A 61 -9.37 -4.23 -35.05
CA GLN A 61 -8.85 -5.60 -35.08
C GLN A 61 -7.32 -5.58 -35.20
N PRO A 62 -6.57 -6.21 -34.28
CA PRO A 62 -5.14 -6.43 -34.45
C PRO A 62 -4.90 -7.40 -35.63
N PRO A 63 -3.84 -7.19 -36.43
CA PRO A 63 -3.55 -8.02 -37.60
C PRO A 63 -3.27 -9.46 -37.20
N ASP A 64 -3.75 -10.39 -38.03
CA ASP A 64 -3.67 -11.84 -37.81
C ASP A 64 -2.20 -12.28 -37.69
N GLY A 65 -1.77 -12.64 -36.48
CA GLY A 65 -0.43 -13.14 -36.23
C GLY A 65 -0.24 -13.63 -34.80
N GLU A 66 0.21 -14.87 -34.68
CA GLU A 66 0.79 -15.58 -33.54
C GLU A 66 -0.07 -15.92 -32.30
N ASP A 67 -0.80 -17.03 -32.44
CA ASP A 67 -0.75 -18.18 -31.53
C ASP A 67 -0.70 -17.92 -30.02
N SER A 68 -1.88 -17.92 -29.41
CA SER A 68 -2.24 -18.64 -28.17
C SER A 68 -1.09 -19.14 -27.27
N VAL A 69 -0.45 -18.25 -26.51
CA VAL A 69 0.16 -18.64 -25.22
C VAL A 69 -0.69 -18.08 -24.09
N ARG A 70 -1.70 -18.86 -23.69
CA ARG A 70 -2.33 -18.67 -22.38
C ARG A 70 -1.26 -18.99 -21.32
N PRO A 71 -0.92 -18.10 -20.38
CA PRO A 71 -0.19 -18.53 -19.20
C PRO A 71 -1.16 -19.36 -18.35
N SER A 72 -1.08 -20.69 -18.48
CA SER A 72 -1.72 -21.60 -17.55
C SER A 72 -0.93 -21.56 -16.24
N GLY A 73 -1.33 -20.68 -15.34
CA GLY A 73 -0.79 -20.60 -13.98
C GLY A 73 -1.89 -20.91 -12.98
N ALA A 74 -2.20 -22.18 -12.76
CA ALA A 74 -2.86 -22.58 -11.51
C ALA A 74 -1.81 -22.59 -10.38
N PRO A 75 -2.11 -22.09 -9.17
CA PRO A 75 -1.15 -22.09 -8.07
C PRO A 75 -0.85 -23.52 -7.59
N PRO A 76 0.37 -23.82 -7.10
CA PRO A 76 0.68 -25.13 -6.54
C PRO A 76 -0.11 -25.35 -5.25
N SER A 77 -0.78 -26.50 -5.15
CA SER A 77 -1.45 -26.93 -3.92
C SER A 77 -0.40 -27.39 -2.90
N SER A 78 -0.56 -26.97 -1.65
CA SER A 78 0.16 -27.48 -0.47
C SER A 78 -0.33 -28.86 -0.05
#